data_AF-A0A5C7WG59-F1
#
_entry.id   AF-A0A5C7WG59-F1
#
_cell.length_a   1.000
_cell.length_b   1.000
_cell.length_c   1.000
_cell.angle_alpha   90.00
_cell.angle_beta   90.00
_cell.angle_gamma   90.00
#
_symmetry.space_group_name_H-M   'P 1'
#
loop_
_entity.id
_entity.type
_entity.pdbx_description
1 polymer ?
#
loop_
_entity_poly.entity_id
_entity_poly.type
_entity_poly.pdbx_seq_one_letter_code
_entity_poly.pdbx_strand_id
1 'polypeptide(L)'
;MFCSQCGSENQPAARFCQKCGNALSSTPANATVNTQPQAAEAAIWNPNAAANWSLIFTPAFGAYLQMLNWRALGESEKAASAQNWFYVGLGMLVVYVLMGLFISDPKAADGAARGLGFLFLLVWYFSSGRAQGKYVKEKFGKTYAKKPWGKALLIGVGAIVGYFVLAVVIGLVLGAAS
;
A
#
# COMPACT_ATOMS: atom_id res chain seq x y z
N MET A 1 43.39 -20.10 -17.49
CA MET A 1 43.11 -18.65 -17.61
C MET A 1 44.34 -17.93 -18.15
N PHE A 2 44.19 -16.85 -18.90
CA PHE A 2 45.33 -16.12 -19.47
C PHE A 2 45.69 -14.90 -18.63
N CYS A 3 46.99 -14.66 -18.43
CA CYS A 3 47.49 -13.50 -17.72
C CYS A 3 47.33 -12.24 -18.58
N SER A 4 46.67 -11.20 -18.06
CA SER A 4 46.47 -9.92 -18.77
C SER A 4 47.75 -9.11 -19.02
N GLN A 5 48.85 -9.42 -18.31
CA GLN A 5 50.11 -8.70 -18.45
C GLN A 5 51.11 -9.36 -19.42
N CYS A 6 51.12 -10.69 -19.51
CA CYS A 6 52.12 -11.40 -20.34
C CYS A 6 51.54 -12.45 -21.28
N GLY A 7 50.21 -12.64 -21.28
CA GLY A 7 49.51 -13.57 -22.18
C GLY A 7 49.71 -15.06 -21.88
N SER A 8 50.46 -15.44 -20.85
CA SER A 8 50.69 -16.86 -20.53
C SER A 8 49.44 -17.54 -19.97
N GLU A 9 49.26 -18.81 -20.33
CA GLU A 9 48.22 -19.67 -19.76
C GLU A 9 48.62 -20.13 -18.35
N ASN A 10 47.65 -20.08 -17.43
CA ASN A 10 47.82 -20.45 -16.03
C ASN A 10 46.65 -21.34 -15.57
N GLN A 11 46.91 -22.15 -14.54
CA GLN A 11 45.91 -22.98 -13.86
C GLN A 11 44.70 -22.15 -13.40
N PRO A 12 43.44 -22.62 -13.57
CA PRO A 12 42.24 -21.88 -13.17
C PRO A 12 42.18 -21.49 -11.68
N ALA A 13 42.94 -22.15 -10.81
CA ALA A 13 43.03 -21.85 -9.38
C ALA A 13 44.27 -21.02 -8.98
N ALA A 14 45.15 -20.66 -9.92
CA ALA A 14 46.37 -19.92 -9.63
C ALA A 14 46.05 -18.49 -9.19
N ARG A 15 46.61 -18.05 -8.05
CA ARG A 15 46.49 -16.67 -7.55
C ARG A 15 47.48 -15.70 -8.19
N PHE A 16 48.59 -16.22 -8.71
CA PHE A 16 49.65 -15.45 -9.38
C PHE A 16 50.07 -16.13 -10.67
N CYS A 17 50.51 -15.34 -11.64
CA CYS A 17 51.03 -15.82 -12.92
C CYS A 17 52.37 -16.53 -12.70
N GLN A 18 52.48 -17.78 -13.15
CA GLN A 18 53.69 -18.58 -13.01
C GLN A 18 54.88 -18.05 -13.83
N LYS A 19 54.62 -17.20 -14.84
CA LYS A 19 55.65 -16.65 -15.73
C LYS A 19 56.17 -15.27 -15.32
N CYS A 20 55.27 -14.34 -14.98
CA CYS A 20 55.65 -12.94 -14.69
C CYS A 20 55.35 -12.49 -13.26
N GLY A 21 54.78 -13.35 -12.42
CA GLY A 21 54.48 -13.04 -11.02
C GLY A 21 53.27 -12.13 -10.78
N ASN A 22 52.63 -11.59 -11.82
CA ASN A 22 51.48 -10.70 -11.63
C ASN A 22 50.28 -11.43 -10.99
N ALA A 23 49.53 -10.74 -10.14
CA ALA A 23 48.32 -11.29 -9.53
C ALA A 23 47.28 -11.61 -10.62
N LEU A 24 46.72 -12.82 -10.56
CA LEU A 24 45.60 -13.21 -11.40
C LEU A 24 44.32 -12.92 -10.62
N SER A 25 43.40 -12.18 -11.24
CA SER A 25 42.08 -11.91 -10.68
C SER A 25 41.30 -13.22 -10.58
N SER A 26 41.51 -13.95 -9.50
CA SER A 26 40.58 -14.98 -9.07
C SER A 26 39.35 -14.23 -8.56
N THR A 27 38.36 -14.01 -9.43
CA THR A 27 37.01 -13.72 -8.95
C THR A 27 36.60 -14.95 -8.15
N PRO A 28 36.47 -14.89 -6.81
CA PRO A 28 35.79 -15.96 -6.12
C PRO A 28 34.38 -15.96 -6.70
N ALA A 29 33.91 -17.09 -7.19
CA ALA A 29 32.49 -17.35 -7.35
C ALA A 29 31.87 -17.45 -5.94
N ASN A 30 31.90 -16.33 -5.24
CA ASN A 30 31.16 -15.98 -4.05
C ASN A 30 30.72 -14.54 -4.26
N ALA A 31 30.05 -14.31 -5.39
CA ALA A 31 28.81 -13.57 -5.26
C ALA A 31 27.97 -14.43 -4.31
N THR A 32 27.95 -14.08 -3.03
CA THR A 32 26.70 -14.12 -2.30
C THR A 32 25.71 -13.41 -3.21
N VAL A 33 25.02 -14.19 -4.05
CA VAL A 33 23.71 -13.82 -4.55
C VAL A 33 22.94 -13.68 -3.25
N ASN A 34 22.97 -12.45 -2.75
CA ASN A 34 22.14 -12.01 -1.67
C ASN A 34 20.75 -12.17 -2.28
N THR A 35 20.19 -13.37 -2.12
CA THR A 35 18.84 -13.70 -2.54
C THR A 35 17.94 -13.09 -1.47
N GLN A 36 18.09 -11.78 -1.22
CA GLN A 36 16.90 -11.00 -1.02
C GLN A 36 16.09 -11.25 -2.30
N PRO A 37 14.84 -11.72 -2.21
CA PRO A 37 13.95 -11.73 -3.34
C PRO A 37 14.01 -10.31 -3.88
N GLN A 38 14.73 -10.12 -4.98
CA GLN A 38 14.69 -8.88 -5.71
C GLN A 38 13.22 -8.77 -6.06
N ALA A 39 12.56 -7.84 -5.37
CA ALA A 39 11.22 -7.41 -5.67
C ALA A 39 11.25 -6.96 -7.13
N ALA A 40 11.08 -7.91 -8.04
CA ALA A 40 10.85 -7.67 -9.43
C ALA A 40 9.55 -6.86 -9.45
N GLU A 41 9.70 -5.54 -9.55
CA GLU A 41 8.64 -4.54 -9.67
C GLU A 41 7.33 -4.89 -8.95
N ALA A 42 7.31 -4.81 -7.62
CA ALA A 42 6.04 -4.90 -6.91
C ALA A 42 5.15 -3.70 -7.31
N ALA A 43 4.30 -3.91 -8.32
CA ALA A 43 3.47 -2.85 -8.87
C ALA A 43 2.50 -2.37 -7.80
N ILE A 44 2.37 -1.06 -7.63
CA ILE A 44 1.48 -0.42 -6.65
C ILE A 44 0.53 0.55 -7.32
N TRP A 45 -0.59 0.88 -6.66
CA TRP A 45 -1.37 2.04 -7.07
C TRP A 45 -0.65 3.33 -6.67
N ASN A 46 -0.83 4.40 -7.43
CA ASN A 46 -0.28 5.70 -7.05
C ASN A 46 -0.84 6.12 -5.67
N PRO A 47 0.01 6.37 -4.65
CA PRO A 47 -0.47 6.63 -3.29
C PRO A 47 -1.31 7.92 -3.14
N ASN A 48 -0.97 8.96 -3.90
CA ASN A 48 -1.71 10.22 -3.87
C ASN A 48 -3.08 10.06 -4.54
N ALA A 49 -3.14 9.30 -5.64
CA ALA A 49 -4.43 8.96 -6.25
C ALA A 49 -5.27 8.08 -5.31
N ALA A 50 -4.68 7.13 -4.59
CA ALA A 50 -5.39 6.35 -3.57
C ALA A 50 -5.98 7.24 -2.47
N ALA A 51 -5.25 8.25 -1.99
CA ALA A 51 -5.76 9.23 -1.04
C ALA A 51 -6.89 10.11 -1.63
N ASN A 52 -6.78 10.52 -2.90
CA ASN A 52 -7.82 11.31 -3.55
C ASN A 52 -9.11 10.51 -3.78
N TRP A 53 -9.00 9.23 -4.16
CA TRP A 53 -10.17 8.37 -4.31
C TRP A 53 -10.90 8.12 -2.98
N SER A 54 -10.23 8.27 -1.83
CA SER A 54 -10.89 8.26 -0.52
C SER A 54 -11.91 9.37 -0.31
N LEU A 55 -11.81 10.50 -1.05
CA LEU A 55 -12.77 11.60 -0.98
C LEU A 55 -14.12 11.23 -1.60
N ILE A 56 -14.09 10.38 -2.63
CA ILE A 56 -15.28 9.92 -3.35
C ILE A 56 -15.84 8.68 -2.67
N PHE A 57 -14.96 7.77 -2.25
CA PHE A 57 -15.33 6.59 -1.50
C PHE A 57 -15.32 6.90 -0.01
N THR A 58 -14.33 6.37 0.71
CA THR A 58 -14.15 6.57 2.14
C THR A 58 -12.66 6.48 2.47
N PRO A 59 -12.19 7.03 3.60
CA PRO A 59 -10.83 6.79 4.05
C PRO A 59 -10.53 5.30 4.29
N ALA A 60 -11.54 4.45 4.54
CA ALA A 60 -11.37 3.00 4.62
C ALA A 60 -10.87 2.43 3.28
N PHE A 61 -11.44 2.86 2.16
CA PHE A 61 -10.98 2.45 0.83
C PHE A 61 -9.52 2.84 0.59
N GLY A 62 -9.15 4.08 0.88
CA GLY A 62 -7.76 4.54 0.77
C GLY A 62 -6.81 3.75 1.66
N ALA A 63 -7.16 3.55 2.93
CA ALA A 63 -6.37 2.79 3.89
C ALA A 63 -6.16 1.34 3.43
N TYR A 64 -7.18 0.70 2.86
CA TYR A 64 -7.07 -0.63 2.27
C TYR A 64 -6.10 -0.66 1.09
N LEU A 65 -6.20 0.27 0.14
CA LEU A 65 -5.26 0.35 -0.99
C LEU A 65 -3.83 0.62 -0.51
N GLN A 66 -3.66 1.49 0.48
CA GLN A 66 -2.36 1.79 1.05
C GLN A 66 -1.78 0.59 1.80
N MET A 67 -2.59 -0.18 2.52
CA MET A 67 -2.19 -1.46 3.12
C MET A 67 -1.66 -2.41 2.05
N LEU A 68 -2.38 -2.61 0.95
CA LEU A 68 -1.94 -3.48 -0.15
C LEU A 68 -0.65 -2.98 -0.81
N ASN A 69 -0.53 -1.67 -1.01
CA ASN A 69 0.69 -1.06 -1.51
C ASN A 69 1.87 -1.29 -0.57
N TRP A 70 1.70 -1.13 0.75
CA TRP A 70 2.76 -1.38 1.72
C TRP A 70 3.20 -2.84 1.74
N ARG A 71 2.25 -3.78 1.64
CA ARG A 71 2.55 -5.21 1.50
C ARG A 71 3.36 -5.49 0.23
N ALA A 72 2.97 -4.89 -0.89
CA ALA A 72 3.70 -5.01 -2.15
C ALA A 72 5.13 -4.45 -2.03
N LEU A 73 5.32 -3.34 -1.31
CA LEU A 73 6.63 -2.74 -1.06
C LEU A 73 7.48 -3.51 -0.03
N GLY A 74 6.96 -4.60 0.58
CA GLY A 74 7.66 -5.36 1.62
C GLY A 74 7.70 -4.69 2.98
N GLU A 75 6.90 -3.63 3.19
CA GLU A 75 6.89 -2.82 4.42
C GLU A 75 5.76 -3.29 5.34
N SER A 76 5.96 -4.44 6.01
CA SER A 76 4.94 -5.14 6.79
C SER A 76 4.38 -4.33 7.97
N GLU A 77 5.22 -3.59 8.68
CA GLU A 77 4.80 -2.75 9.82
C GLU A 77 3.88 -1.61 9.36
N LYS A 78 4.25 -0.93 8.26
CA LYS A 78 3.43 0.13 7.67
C LYS A 78 2.13 -0.43 7.10
N ALA A 79 2.17 -1.64 6.54
CA ALA A 79 0.97 -2.34 6.11
C ALA A 79 0.02 -2.63 7.28
N ALA A 80 0.54 -3.09 8.43
CA ALA A 80 -0.26 -3.32 9.63
C ALA A 80 -0.89 -2.02 10.16
N SER A 81 -0.14 -0.92 10.18
CA SER A 81 -0.67 0.40 10.52
C SER A 81 -1.81 0.82 9.58
N ALA A 82 -1.62 0.71 8.26
CA ALA A 82 -2.66 1.01 7.28
C ALA A 82 -3.88 0.06 7.40
N GLN A 83 -3.66 -1.20 7.78
CA GLN A 83 -4.73 -2.16 8.06
C GLN A 83 -5.57 -1.74 9.28
N ASN A 84 -4.94 -1.24 10.33
CA ASN A 84 -5.68 -0.69 11.49
C ASN A 84 -6.56 0.48 11.05
N TRP A 85 -6.04 1.40 10.23
CA TRP A 85 -6.83 2.50 9.68
C TRP A 85 -8.00 2.03 8.81
N PHE A 86 -7.83 0.93 8.07
CA PHE A 86 -8.93 0.31 7.33
C PHE A 86 -10.04 -0.17 8.28
N TYR A 87 -9.70 -0.89 9.35
CA TYR A 87 -10.71 -1.37 10.31
C TYR A 87 -11.37 -0.24 11.10
N VAL A 88 -10.60 0.77 11.53
CA VAL A 88 -11.18 1.97 12.14
C VAL A 88 -12.14 2.65 11.17
N GLY A 89 -11.78 2.74 9.89
CA GLY A 89 -12.66 3.26 8.84
C GLY A 89 -13.94 2.45 8.67
N LEU A 90 -13.88 1.12 8.74
CA LEU A 90 -15.09 0.27 8.73
C LEU A 90 -15.96 0.50 9.96
N GLY A 91 -15.35 0.59 11.15
CA GLY A 91 -16.06 0.94 12.39
C GLY A 91 -16.74 2.31 12.28
N MET A 92 -16.08 3.27 11.64
CA MET A 92 -16.62 4.61 11.38
C MET A 92 -17.89 4.57 10.52
N LEU A 93 -17.94 3.68 9.52
CA LEU A 93 -19.14 3.48 8.70
C LEU A 93 -20.30 2.90 9.51
N VAL A 94 -20.02 1.97 10.42
CA VAL A 94 -21.03 1.47 11.36
C VAL A 94 -21.54 2.61 12.24
N VAL A 95 -20.64 3.44 12.79
CA VAL A 95 -21.04 4.61 13.59
C VAL A 95 -21.98 5.54 12.82
N TYR A 96 -21.74 5.80 11.52
CA TYR A 96 -22.67 6.62 10.73
C TYR A 96 -24.06 6.00 10.59
N VAL A 97 -24.15 4.68 10.39
CA VAL A 97 -25.46 3.99 10.38
C VAL A 97 -26.14 4.15 11.74
N LEU A 98 -25.42 3.92 12.84
CA LEU A 98 -25.98 4.07 14.20
C LEU A 98 -26.43 5.51 14.47
N MET A 99 -25.69 6.52 14.02
CA MET A 99 -26.11 7.92 14.14
C MET A 99 -27.45 8.18 13.45
N GLY A 100 -27.65 7.64 12.24
CA GLY A 100 -28.94 7.75 11.55
C GLY A 100 -30.10 7.00 12.22
N LEU A 101 -29.80 5.98 13.04
CA LEU A 101 -30.80 5.21 13.78
C LEU A 101 -31.16 5.81 15.14
N PHE A 102 -30.19 6.41 15.84
CA PHE A 102 -30.36 6.88 17.21
C PHE A 102 -30.51 8.40 17.35
N ILE A 103 -30.19 9.18 16.31
CA ILE A 103 -30.43 10.63 16.30
C ILE A 103 -31.73 10.92 15.56
N SER A 104 -32.72 11.40 16.30
CA SER A 104 -34.09 11.61 15.78
C SER A 104 -34.23 12.79 14.81
N ASP A 105 -33.35 13.80 14.90
CA ASP A 105 -33.30 14.89 13.92
C ASP A 105 -32.37 14.50 12.74
N PRO A 106 -32.91 14.28 11.53
CA PRO A 106 -32.12 13.86 10.39
C PRO A 106 -31.05 14.87 9.98
N LYS A 107 -31.31 16.18 10.16
CA LYS A 107 -30.34 17.23 9.82
C LYS A 107 -29.17 17.24 10.80
N ALA A 108 -29.46 17.03 12.08
CA ALA A 108 -28.43 16.90 13.11
C ALA A 108 -27.57 15.64 12.88
N ALA A 109 -28.20 14.51 12.56
CA ALA A 109 -27.50 13.26 12.25
C ALA A 109 -26.55 13.43 11.04
N ASP A 110 -27.06 13.98 9.93
CA ASP A 110 -26.28 14.24 8.73
C ASP A 110 -25.13 15.22 8.98
N GLY A 111 -25.40 16.32 9.69
CA GLY A 111 -24.40 17.32 10.03
C GLY A 111 -23.27 16.72 10.87
N ALA A 112 -23.62 15.95 11.89
CA ALA A 112 -22.65 15.29 12.76
C ALA A 112 -21.85 14.21 12.01
N ALA A 113 -22.49 13.38 11.18
CA ALA A 113 -21.82 12.36 10.38
C ALA A 113 -20.82 12.97 9.38
N ARG A 114 -21.21 14.05 8.68
CA ARG A 114 -20.32 14.77 7.75
C ARG A 114 -19.14 15.43 8.48
N GLY A 115 -19.41 16.10 9.60
CA GLY A 115 -18.37 16.75 10.40
C GLY A 115 -17.35 15.74 10.93
N LEU A 116 -17.84 14.63 11.48
CA LEU A 116 -17.00 13.57 12.01
C LEU A 116 -16.22 12.84 10.90
N GLY A 117 -16.84 12.63 9.73
CA GLY A 117 -16.17 12.04 8.58
C GLY A 117 -15.11 12.93 7.96
N PHE A 118 -15.34 14.24 7.93
CA PHE A 118 -14.33 15.19 7.52
C PHE A 118 -13.15 15.21 8.50
N LEU A 119 -13.41 15.22 9.81
CA LEU A 119 -12.36 15.13 10.82
C LEU A 119 -11.57 13.82 10.70
N PHE A 120 -12.26 12.69 10.55
CA PHE A 120 -11.62 11.39 10.37
C PHE A 120 -10.72 11.36 9.12
N LEU A 121 -11.19 11.90 8.00
CA LEU A 121 -10.41 12.04 6.78
C LEU A 121 -9.11 12.82 7.02
N LEU A 122 -9.18 13.97 7.71
CA LEU A 122 -8.00 14.78 8.02
C LEU A 122 -7.03 14.02 8.92
N VAL A 123 -7.53 13.45 10.02
CA VAL A 123 -6.70 12.71 10.97
C VAL A 123 -6.01 11.53 10.28
N TRP A 124 -6.75 10.73 9.52
CA TRP A 124 -6.18 9.62 8.74
C TRP A 124 -5.13 10.12 7.73
N TYR A 125 -5.45 11.15 6.95
CA TYR A 125 -4.56 11.63 5.90
C TYR A 125 -3.23 12.14 6.46
N PHE A 126 -3.27 12.94 7.53
CA PHE A 126 -2.05 13.51 8.12
C PHE A 126 -1.24 12.51 8.95
N SER A 127 -1.89 11.52 9.58
CA SER A 127 -1.21 10.49 10.37
C SER A 127 -0.62 9.35 9.54
N SER A 128 -1.31 8.91 8.49
CA SER A 128 -0.94 7.71 7.73
C SER A 128 -1.01 7.93 6.22
N GLY A 129 -2.10 8.55 5.73
CA GLY A 129 -2.39 8.69 4.30
C GLY A 129 -1.24 9.30 3.47
N ARG A 130 -0.70 10.43 3.90
CA ARG A 130 0.38 11.13 3.18
C ARG A 130 1.74 10.42 3.26
N ALA A 131 1.95 9.56 4.26
CA ALA A 131 3.24 8.94 4.51
C ALA A 131 3.68 8.02 3.36
N GLN A 132 2.74 7.30 2.75
CA GLN A 132 3.04 6.45 1.60
C GLN A 132 3.45 7.24 0.37
N GLY A 133 2.76 8.35 0.08
CA GLY A 133 3.14 9.25 -1.01
C GLY A 133 4.54 9.82 -0.84
N LYS A 134 4.90 10.23 0.39
CA LYS A 134 6.25 10.69 0.74
C LYS A 134 7.30 9.59 0.51
N TYR A 135 7.08 8.40 1.09
CA TYR A 135 8.01 7.27 0.96
C TYR A 135 8.24 6.87 -0.49
N VAL A 136 7.18 6.75 -1.30
CA VAL A 136 7.30 6.36 -2.71
C VAL A 136 8.04 7.42 -3.52
N LYS A 137 7.76 8.71 -3.26
CA LYS A 137 8.46 9.82 -3.91
C LYS A 137 9.95 9.80 -3.59
N GLU A 138 10.32 9.59 -2.32
CA GLU A 138 11.72 9.59 -1.86
C GLU A 138 12.52 8.38 -2.37
N LYS A 139 11.92 7.18 -2.35
CA LYS A 139 12.63 5.94 -2.70
C LYS A 139 12.57 5.58 -4.20
N PHE A 140 11.49 5.94 -4.88
CA PHE A 140 11.24 5.52 -6.27
C PHE A 140 10.90 6.68 -7.21
N GLY A 141 10.66 7.90 -6.71
CA GLY A 141 10.26 9.04 -7.54
C GLY A 141 9.05 8.73 -8.43
N LYS A 142 9.26 8.74 -9.75
CA LYS A 142 8.25 8.38 -10.76
C LYS A 142 8.46 6.98 -11.37
N THR A 143 9.54 6.29 -11.01
CA THR A 143 10.04 5.08 -11.67
C THR A 143 9.63 3.80 -10.92
N TYR A 144 8.32 3.61 -10.76
CA TYR A 144 7.74 2.39 -10.19
C TYR A 144 6.64 1.84 -11.09
N ALA A 145 6.49 0.52 -11.11
CA ALA A 145 5.40 -0.15 -11.82
C ALA A 145 4.04 0.21 -11.21
N LYS A 146 3.08 0.58 -12.06
CA LYS A 146 1.75 1.05 -11.61
C LYS A 146 0.69 -0.02 -11.84
N LYS A 147 -0.10 -0.31 -10.80
CA LYS A 147 -1.30 -1.14 -10.94
C LYS A 147 -2.41 -0.38 -11.68
N PRO A 148 -3.22 -1.07 -12.51
CA PRO A 148 -4.41 -0.48 -13.12
C PRO A 148 -5.52 -0.25 -12.07
N TRP A 149 -6.39 0.73 -12.33
CA TRP A 149 -7.44 1.15 -11.38
C TRP A 149 -8.77 0.42 -11.51
N GLY A 150 -9.09 -0.16 -12.68
CA GLY A 150 -10.44 -0.64 -12.99
C GLY A 150 -11.05 -1.56 -11.92
N LYS A 151 -10.33 -2.61 -11.52
CA LYS A 151 -10.80 -3.54 -10.47
C LYS A 151 -10.97 -2.86 -9.12
N ALA A 152 -10.05 -1.98 -8.73
CA ALA A 152 -10.10 -1.29 -7.44
C ALA A 152 -11.31 -0.34 -7.37
N LEU A 153 -11.56 0.43 -8.42
CA LEU A 153 -12.71 1.33 -8.49
C LEU A 153 -14.04 0.57 -8.54
N LEU A 154 -14.11 -0.55 -9.27
CA LEU A 154 -15.29 -1.42 -9.26
C LEU A 154 -15.60 -1.96 -7.87
N ILE A 155 -14.59 -2.39 -7.12
CA ILE A 155 -14.75 -2.82 -5.72
C ILE A 155 -15.24 -1.64 -4.86
N GLY A 156 -14.66 -0.44 -5.02
CA GLY A 156 -15.09 0.75 -4.29
C GLY A 156 -16.55 1.12 -4.55
N VAL A 157 -16.99 1.09 -5.81
CA VAL A 157 -18.39 1.34 -6.20
C VAL A 157 -19.29 0.26 -5.61
N GLY A 158 -18.94 -1.01 -5.75
CA GLY A 158 -19.70 -2.12 -5.17
C GLY A 158 -19.82 -2.02 -3.65
N ALA A 159 -18.77 -1.59 -2.97
CA ALA A 159 -18.77 -1.39 -1.51
C ALA A 159 -19.69 -0.24 -1.08
N ILE A 160 -19.71 0.88 -1.82
CA ILE A 160 -20.68 1.97 -1.58
C ILE A 160 -22.10 1.46 -1.74
N VAL A 161 -22.41 0.81 -2.86
CA VAL A 161 -23.75 0.30 -3.14
C VAL A 161 -24.18 -0.68 -2.07
N GLY A 162 -23.31 -1.63 -1.72
CA GLY A 162 -23.57 -2.60 -0.65
C GLY A 162 -23.80 -1.95 0.71
N TYR A 163 -23.02 -0.92 1.06
CA TYR A 163 -23.20 -0.16 2.29
C TYR A 163 -24.57 0.52 2.37
N PHE A 164 -24.99 1.22 1.30
CA PHE A 164 -26.29 1.89 1.27
C PHE A 164 -27.45 0.89 1.28
N VAL A 165 -27.36 -0.21 0.53
CA VAL A 165 -28.36 -1.27 0.55
C VAL A 165 -28.49 -1.84 1.96
N LEU A 166 -27.37 -2.14 2.62
CA LEU A 166 -27.38 -2.64 4.00
C LEU A 166 -28.02 -1.64 4.97
N ALA A 167 -27.66 -0.36 4.88
CA ALA A 167 -28.25 0.68 5.74
C ALA A 167 -29.78 0.80 5.56
N VAL A 168 -30.26 0.75 4.32
CA VAL A 168 -31.71 0.76 4.01
C VAL A 168 -32.40 -0.48 4.57
N VAL A 169 -31.83 -1.67 4.37
CA VAL A 169 -32.39 -2.93 4.89
C VAL A 169 -32.49 -2.89 6.41
N ILE A 170 -31.44 -2.41 7.10
CA ILE A 170 -31.45 -2.26 8.57
C ILE A 170 -32.59 -1.34 9.01
N GLY A 171 -32.75 -0.18 8.35
CA GLY A 171 -33.83 0.76 8.65
C GLY A 171 -35.22 0.15 8.45
N LEU A 172 -35.44 -0.59 7.35
CA LEU A 172 -36.70 -1.26 7.07
C LEU A 172 -37.02 -2.36 8.09
N VAL A 173 -36.04 -3.18 8.46
CA VAL A 173 -36.22 -4.27 9.44
C VAL A 173 -36.58 -3.73 10.82
N LEU A 174 -35.86 -2.69 11.27
CA LEU A 174 -36.14 -2.08 12.57
C LEU A 174 -37.49 -1.35 12.59
N GLY A 175 -37.84 -0.64 11.51
CA GLY A 175 -39.14 0.03 11.39
C GLY A 175 -40.34 -0.92 11.28
N ALA A 176 -40.14 -2.12 10.73
CA ALA A 176 -41.18 -3.16 10.72
C ALA A 176 -41.35 -3.87 12.08
N ALA A 177 -40.38 -3.73 12.99
CA ALA A 177 -40.37 -4.35 14.31
C ALA A 177 -40.84 -3.42 15.45
N SER A 178 -41.03 -2.12 15.16
CA SER A 178 -41.53 -1.08 16.07
C SER A 178 -43.02 -0.83 15.91
#